data_AF-A0A960JWL7-F1
#
_entry.id   AF-A0A960JWL7-F1
#
_cell.length_a   1.000
_cell.length_b   1.000
_cell.length_c   1.000
_cell.angle_alpha   90.00
_cell.angle_beta   90.00
_cell.angle_gamma   90.00
#
_symmetry.space_group_name_H-M   'P 1'
#
loop_
_entity.id
_entity.type
_entity.pdbx_description
1 polymer ?
#
loop_
_entity_poly.entity_id
_entity_poly.type
_entity_poly.pdbx_seq_one_letter_code
_entity_poly.pdbx_strand_id
1 'polypeptide(L)'
;MPSLRTISAAYSAALEIGVVGAEEVIAWVDSVIEKTPEPPYPLIEASLAGRDRNLLIRELKEVPGDLDEATRRRLLFGLMHRAFLRDQGLAAAITRHLFMMGVDGDAPDEKAIGVMLSLDDGLDLAQAGVYGTTKEVLLELEAFLSQHGSVPESRSGQAGSIYTTTQV
;
A
#
# COMPACT_ATOMS: atom_id res chain seq x y z
N MET A 1 4.44 4.48 16.91
CA MET A 1 3.69 3.58 16.02
C MET A 1 2.58 4.39 15.36
N PRO A 2 2.26 4.17 14.07
CA PRO A 2 1.14 4.83 13.42
C PRO A 2 -0.21 4.51 14.11
N SER A 3 -1.17 5.44 14.08
CA SER A 3 -2.52 5.20 14.61
C SER A 3 -3.28 4.19 13.75
N LEU A 4 -4.26 3.48 14.34
CA LEU A 4 -5.14 2.57 13.58
C LEU A 4 -5.86 3.29 12.45
N ARG A 5 -6.31 4.53 12.69
CA ARG A 5 -6.85 5.43 11.65
C ARG A 5 -5.90 5.55 10.47
N THR A 6 -4.64 5.87 10.74
CA THR A 6 -3.63 6.13 9.71
C THR A 6 -3.32 4.87 8.88
N ILE A 7 -3.19 3.72 9.53
CA ILE A 7 -2.94 2.44 8.84
C ILE A 7 -4.17 2.03 8.00
N SER A 8 -5.38 2.19 8.55
CA SER A 8 -6.64 1.88 7.84
C SER A 8 -6.81 2.73 6.59
N ALA A 9 -6.53 4.04 6.69
CA ALA A 9 -6.58 4.95 5.54
C ALA A 9 -5.57 4.58 4.44
N ALA A 10 -4.36 4.11 4.80
CA ALA A 10 -3.38 3.64 3.83
C ALA A 10 -3.85 2.35 3.13
N TYR A 11 -4.42 1.38 3.86
CA TYR A 11 -4.99 0.18 3.24
C TYR A 11 -6.22 0.47 2.38
N SER A 12 -7.07 1.42 2.78
CA SER A 12 -8.20 1.88 1.97
C SER A 12 -7.72 2.41 0.62
N ALA A 13 -6.74 3.32 0.62
CA ALA A 13 -6.19 3.86 -0.63
C ALA A 13 -5.53 2.76 -1.47
N ALA A 14 -4.79 1.85 -0.84
CA ALA A 14 -4.16 0.72 -1.53
C ALA A 14 -5.20 -0.22 -2.21
N LEU A 15 -6.36 -0.45 -1.58
CA LEU A 15 -7.48 -1.20 -2.16
C LEU A 15 -8.14 -0.46 -3.32
N GLU A 16 -8.23 0.86 -3.25
CA GLU A 16 -8.78 1.69 -4.33
C GLU A 16 -7.93 1.56 -5.60
N ILE A 17 -6.60 1.63 -5.45
CA ILE A 17 -5.62 1.44 -6.54
C ILE A 17 -5.61 -0.01 -7.04
N GLY A 18 -5.89 -0.98 -6.16
CA GLY A 18 -5.83 -2.41 -6.47
C GLY A 18 -4.44 -3.03 -6.26
N VAL A 19 -3.58 -2.39 -5.46
CA VAL A 19 -2.22 -2.91 -5.13
C VAL A 19 -2.23 -3.90 -3.97
N VAL A 20 -3.33 -3.96 -3.22
CA VAL A 20 -3.61 -5.00 -2.22
C VAL A 20 -4.97 -5.64 -2.50
N GLY A 21 -5.10 -6.91 -2.15
CA GLY A 21 -6.37 -7.65 -2.25
C GLY A 21 -7.18 -7.62 -0.96
N ALA A 22 -8.46 -7.96 -1.04
CA ALA A 22 -9.35 -8.03 0.13
C ALA A 22 -8.83 -9.03 1.20
N GLU A 23 -8.30 -10.18 0.76
CA GLU A 23 -7.75 -11.21 1.65
C GLU A 23 -6.55 -10.72 2.47
N GLU A 24 -5.65 -9.95 1.85
CA GLU A 24 -4.48 -9.36 2.52
C GLU A 24 -4.90 -8.34 3.58
N VAL A 25 -5.91 -7.52 3.27
CA VAL A 25 -6.42 -6.49 4.18
C VAL A 25 -7.21 -7.11 5.33
N ILE A 26 -8.07 -8.10 5.07
CA ILE A 26 -8.82 -8.80 6.11
C ILE A 26 -7.87 -9.51 7.07
N ALA A 27 -6.83 -10.18 6.57
CA ALA A 27 -5.83 -10.79 7.43
C ALA A 27 -5.13 -9.76 8.35
N TRP A 28 -4.89 -8.54 7.85
CA TRP A 28 -4.39 -7.46 8.69
C TRP A 28 -5.43 -7.02 9.74
N VAL A 29 -6.69 -6.79 9.34
CA VAL A 29 -7.80 -6.40 10.23
C VAL A 29 -7.98 -7.43 11.36
N ASP A 30 -8.06 -8.71 11.03
CA ASP A 30 -8.20 -9.81 12.00
C ASP A 30 -7.07 -9.78 13.02
N SER A 31 -5.83 -9.59 12.54
CA SER A 31 -4.66 -9.51 13.40
C SER A 31 -4.66 -8.31 14.36
N VAL A 32 -5.41 -7.25 14.03
CA VAL A 32 -5.62 -6.08 14.90
C VAL A 32 -6.72 -6.37 15.91
N ILE A 33 -7.82 -6.98 15.47
CA ILE A 33 -8.94 -7.38 16.34
C ILE A 33 -8.45 -8.32 17.44
N GLU A 34 -7.65 -9.34 17.11
CA GLU A 34 -7.09 -10.29 18.09
C GLU A 34 -6.26 -9.63 19.20
N LYS A 35 -5.62 -8.49 18.89
CA LYS A 35 -4.69 -7.80 19.80
C LYS A 35 -5.32 -6.62 20.53
N THR A 36 -6.54 -6.25 20.15
CA THR A 36 -7.22 -5.06 20.67
C THR A 36 -8.39 -5.52 21.53
N PRO A 37 -8.37 -5.32 22.86
CA PRO A 37 -9.45 -5.78 23.75
C PRO A 37 -10.82 -5.23 23.37
N GLU A 38 -10.86 -3.99 22.90
CA GLU A 38 -12.07 -3.30 22.42
C GLU A 38 -11.79 -2.76 21.01
N PRO A 39 -11.90 -3.60 19.96
CA PRO A 39 -11.61 -3.17 18.61
C PRO A 39 -12.69 -2.19 18.12
N PRO A 40 -12.32 -1.15 17.35
CA PRO A 40 -13.31 -0.26 16.73
C PRO A 40 -14.32 -1.05 15.89
N TYR A 41 -15.60 -0.71 16.02
CA TYR A 41 -16.69 -1.35 15.29
C TYR A 41 -16.46 -1.42 13.76
N PRO A 42 -15.95 -0.37 13.09
CA PRO A 42 -15.64 -0.47 11.66
C PRO A 42 -14.61 -1.56 11.29
N LEU A 43 -13.68 -1.90 12.19
CA LEU A 43 -12.76 -3.02 11.94
C LEU A 43 -13.47 -4.37 12.02
N ILE A 44 -14.46 -4.52 12.90
CA ILE A 44 -15.29 -5.72 12.95
C ILE A 44 -16.07 -5.88 11.64
N GLU A 45 -16.71 -4.81 11.16
CA GLU A 45 -17.44 -4.83 9.89
C GLU A 45 -16.51 -5.09 8.70
N ALA A 46 -15.29 -4.52 8.71
CA ALA A 46 -14.26 -4.79 7.70
C ALA A 46 -13.85 -6.27 7.66
N SER A 47 -13.67 -6.92 8.82
CA SER A 47 -13.37 -8.37 8.92
C SER A 47 -14.50 -9.21 8.32
N LEU A 48 -15.75 -8.78 8.52
CA LEU A 48 -16.95 -9.48 8.04
C LEU A 48 -17.31 -9.18 6.57
N ALA A 49 -16.65 -8.21 5.93
CA ALA A 49 -16.96 -7.80 4.56
C ALA A 49 -16.67 -8.88 3.50
N GLY A 50 -15.90 -9.91 3.84
CA GLY A 50 -15.56 -11.02 2.94
C GLY A 50 -14.82 -10.53 1.69
N ARG A 51 -15.38 -10.74 0.49
CA ARG A 51 -14.76 -10.29 -0.77
C ARG A 51 -15.32 -8.97 -1.31
N ASP A 52 -16.20 -8.31 -0.55
CA ASP A 52 -16.73 -7.01 -0.95
C ASP A 52 -15.70 -5.89 -0.71
N ARG A 53 -14.96 -5.56 -1.78
CA ARG A 53 -13.94 -4.50 -1.77
C ARG A 53 -14.51 -3.12 -1.45
N ASN A 54 -15.73 -2.81 -1.90
CA ASN A 54 -16.30 -1.47 -1.67
C ASN A 54 -16.72 -1.29 -0.22
N LEU A 55 -17.32 -2.33 0.35
CA LEU A 55 -17.63 -2.37 1.78
C LEU A 55 -16.34 -2.25 2.60
N LEU A 56 -15.30 -3.01 2.25
CA LEU A 56 -14.03 -2.96 2.96
C LEU A 56 -13.37 -1.56 2.92
N ILE A 57 -13.35 -0.91 1.76
CA ILE A 57 -12.87 0.48 1.62
C ILE A 57 -13.67 1.42 2.53
N ARG A 58 -15.00 1.31 2.51
CA ARG A 58 -15.89 2.14 3.33
C ARG A 58 -15.57 1.99 4.81
N GLU A 59 -15.53 0.76 5.32
CA GLU A 59 -15.31 0.52 6.75
C GLU A 59 -13.93 0.99 7.24
N LEU A 60 -12.89 0.81 6.42
CA LEU A 60 -11.55 1.33 6.73
C LEU A 60 -11.52 2.87 6.82
N LYS A 61 -12.34 3.56 6.02
CA LYS A 61 -12.49 5.02 6.07
C LYS A 61 -13.29 5.52 7.27
N GLU A 62 -14.00 4.64 7.98
CA GLU A 62 -14.77 5.00 9.17
C GLU A 62 -14.03 4.71 10.48
N VAL A 63 -12.86 4.08 10.43
CA VAL A 63 -12.04 3.83 11.63
C VAL A 63 -11.73 5.16 12.35
N PRO A 64 -12.06 5.30 13.64
CA PRO A 64 -11.94 6.57 14.36
C PRO A 64 -10.49 6.92 14.73
N GLY A 65 -10.26 8.19 15.03
CA GLY A 65 -8.99 8.72 15.53
C GLY A 65 -8.34 9.71 14.56
N ASP A 66 -7.20 10.25 14.98
CA ASP A 66 -6.46 11.24 14.19
C ASP A 66 -5.72 10.60 13.02
N LEU A 67 -5.82 11.25 11.86
CA LEU A 67 -5.14 10.86 10.64
C LEU A 67 -3.84 11.66 10.49
N ASP A 68 -2.72 10.96 10.52
CA ASP A 68 -1.43 11.52 10.14
C ASP A 68 -1.21 11.29 8.63
N GLU A 69 -1.50 12.33 7.85
CA GLU A 69 -1.37 12.28 6.39
C GLU A 69 0.04 11.95 5.90
N ALA A 70 1.08 12.45 6.58
CA ALA A 70 2.46 12.18 6.19
C ALA A 70 2.81 10.70 6.40
N THR A 71 2.38 10.13 7.53
CA THR A 71 2.56 8.70 7.79
C THR A 71 1.68 7.85 6.88
N ARG A 72 0.43 8.25 6.60
CA ARG A 72 -0.45 7.56 5.65
C ARG A 72 0.21 7.45 4.27
N ARG A 73 0.72 8.56 3.73
CA ARG A 73 1.43 8.58 2.43
C ARG A 73 2.61 7.60 2.41
N ARG A 74 3.47 7.63 3.44
CA ARG A 74 4.61 6.71 3.54
C ARG A 74 4.19 5.25 3.54
N LEU A 75 3.13 4.92 4.28
CA LEU A 75 2.58 3.56 4.30
C LEU A 75 2.01 3.16 2.93
N LEU A 76 1.31 4.07 2.26
CA LEU A 76 0.77 3.84 0.92
C LEU A 76 1.90 3.60 -0.10
N PHE A 77 2.96 4.41 -0.09
CA PHE A 77 4.14 4.18 -0.93
C PHE A 77 4.78 2.82 -0.65
N GLY A 78 4.86 2.40 0.62
CA GLY A 78 5.38 1.08 0.97
C GLY A 78 4.50 -0.09 0.49
N LEU A 79 3.17 0.07 0.54
CA LEU A 79 2.22 -0.90 0.00
C LEU A 79 2.34 -1.01 -1.53
N MET A 80 2.42 0.12 -2.23
CA MET A 80 2.65 0.16 -3.68
C MET A 80 4.01 -0.45 -4.04
N HIS A 81 5.07 -0.16 -3.29
CA HIS A 81 6.39 -0.77 -3.48
C HIS A 81 6.34 -2.28 -3.35
N ARG A 82 5.74 -2.80 -2.26
CA ARG A 82 5.59 -4.25 -2.04
C ARG A 82 4.79 -4.90 -3.17
N ALA A 83 3.72 -4.26 -3.61
CA ALA A 83 2.91 -4.78 -4.71
C ALA A 83 3.67 -4.80 -6.04
N PHE A 84 4.39 -3.71 -6.35
CA PHE A 84 5.20 -3.57 -7.54
C PHE A 84 6.33 -4.62 -7.63
N LEU A 85 6.99 -4.90 -6.50
CA LEU A 85 8.02 -5.96 -6.45
C LEU A 85 7.45 -7.36 -6.68
N ARG A 86 6.17 -7.59 -6.37
CA ARG A 86 5.48 -8.87 -6.66
C ARG A 86 5.01 -8.96 -8.11
N ASP A 87 4.54 -7.85 -8.66
CA ASP A 87 3.98 -7.76 -10.01
C ASP A 87 4.22 -6.37 -10.61
N GLN A 88 5.18 -6.29 -11.55
CA GLN A 88 5.46 -5.06 -12.29
C GLN A 88 4.33 -4.68 -13.27
N GLY A 89 3.39 -5.59 -13.56
CA GLY A 89 2.18 -5.29 -14.32
C GLY A 89 1.28 -4.23 -13.67
N LEU A 90 1.46 -3.99 -12.36
CA LEU A 90 0.77 -2.92 -11.63
C LEU A 90 1.33 -1.52 -11.89
N ALA A 91 2.44 -1.38 -12.65
CA ALA A 91 3.10 -0.10 -12.88
C ALA A 91 2.13 0.99 -13.34
N ALA A 92 1.30 0.73 -14.35
CA ALA A 92 0.36 1.71 -14.90
C ALA A 92 -0.69 2.19 -13.89
N ALA A 93 -1.16 1.30 -13.00
CA ALA A 93 -2.10 1.69 -11.96
C ALA A 93 -1.42 2.57 -10.89
N ILE A 94 -0.18 2.24 -10.55
CA ILE A 94 0.61 2.99 -9.57
C ILE A 94 1.01 4.36 -10.11
N THR A 95 1.58 4.44 -11.32
CA THR A 95 2.01 5.72 -11.92
C THR A 95 0.85 6.68 -12.08
N ARG A 96 -0.32 6.19 -12.53
CA ARG A 96 -1.53 7.00 -12.62
C ARG A 96 -1.99 7.52 -11.28
N HIS A 97 -1.92 6.70 -10.23
CA HIS A 97 -2.27 7.16 -8.89
C HIS A 97 -1.28 8.21 -8.37
N LEU A 98 0.02 8.03 -8.61
CA LEU A 98 1.05 9.01 -8.27
C LEU A 98 0.80 10.34 -8.99
N PHE A 99 0.44 10.31 -10.28
CA PHE A 99 0.05 11.50 -11.03
C PHE A 99 -1.10 12.25 -10.34
N MET A 100 -2.19 11.54 -9.98
CA MET A 100 -3.33 12.14 -9.30
C MET A 100 -2.94 12.74 -7.93
N MET A 101 -2.15 12.02 -7.13
CA MET A 101 -1.62 12.56 -5.87
C MET A 101 -0.79 13.84 -6.09
N GLY A 102 0.01 13.89 -7.16
CA GLY A 102 0.79 15.09 -7.52
C GLY A 102 -0.09 16.28 -7.89
N VAL A 103 -1.16 16.04 -8.66
CA VAL A 103 -2.16 17.05 -9.04
C VAL A 103 -2.92 17.57 -7.83
N ASP A 104 -3.30 16.69 -6.90
CA ASP A 104 -4.09 17.02 -5.72
C ASP A 104 -3.26 17.65 -4.58
N GLY A 105 -1.95 17.77 -4.75
CA GLY A 105 -1.04 18.31 -3.74
C GLY A 105 -0.74 17.34 -2.59
N ASP A 106 -0.99 16.04 -2.78
CA ASP A 106 -0.70 14.96 -1.83
C ASP A 106 0.70 14.34 -2.04
N ALA A 107 1.67 15.17 -2.46
CA ALA A 107 3.06 14.75 -2.59
C ALA A 107 3.78 14.74 -1.22
N PRO A 108 4.80 13.89 -1.00
CA PRO A 108 5.56 13.88 0.24
C PRO A 108 6.39 15.15 0.45
N ASP A 109 6.86 15.76 -0.64
CA ASP A 109 7.56 17.04 -0.68
C ASP A 109 7.50 17.66 -2.09
N GLU A 110 7.94 18.92 -2.23
CA GLU A 110 7.92 19.65 -3.50
C GLU A 110 8.77 19.00 -4.60
N LYS A 111 9.86 18.31 -4.23
CA LYS A 111 10.75 17.65 -5.19
C LYS A 111 10.11 16.40 -5.79
N ALA A 112 9.27 15.71 -5.00
CA ALA A 112 8.55 14.53 -5.44
C ALA A 112 7.47 14.83 -6.50
N ILE A 113 6.89 16.03 -6.51
CA ILE A 113 5.82 16.42 -7.44
C ILE A 113 6.23 16.17 -8.89
N GLY A 114 7.42 16.64 -9.28
CA GLY A 114 7.90 16.50 -10.67
C GLY A 114 7.98 15.05 -11.11
N VAL A 115 8.51 14.17 -10.25
CA VAL A 115 8.63 12.73 -10.52
C VAL A 115 7.25 12.07 -10.60
N MET A 116 6.37 12.37 -9.65
CA MET A 116 5.01 11.81 -9.61
C MET A 116 4.20 12.17 -10.85
N LEU A 117 4.34 13.40 -11.35
CA LEU A 117 3.66 13.85 -12.56
C LEU A 117 4.27 13.27 -13.84
N SER A 118 5.57 12.96 -13.87
CA SER A 118 6.25 12.47 -15.07
C SER A 118 6.17 10.97 -15.29
N LEU A 119 5.95 10.17 -14.23
CA LEU A 119 6.01 8.71 -14.32
C LEU A 119 4.91 8.09 -15.20
N ASP A 120 3.68 8.61 -15.17
CA ASP A 120 2.57 8.06 -15.99
C ASP A 120 2.83 8.33 -17.48
N ASP A 121 3.08 9.60 -17.84
CA ASP A 121 3.43 10.00 -19.20
C ASP A 121 4.71 9.29 -19.69
N GLY A 122 5.72 9.17 -18.83
CA GLY A 122 6.97 8.48 -19.14
C GLY A 122 6.74 7.00 -19.46
N LEU A 123 5.88 6.32 -18.71
CA LEU A 123 5.54 4.92 -18.96
C LEU A 123 4.81 4.75 -20.29
N ASP A 124 3.80 5.59 -20.56
CA ASP A 124 3.03 5.56 -21.80
C ASP A 124 3.91 5.81 -23.04
N LEU A 125 4.79 6.81 -22.97
CA LEU A 125 5.73 7.13 -24.05
C LEU A 125 6.76 6.01 -24.29
N ALA A 126 7.25 5.40 -23.22
CA ALA A 126 8.20 4.31 -23.31
C ALA A 126 7.56 3.04 -23.91
N GLN A 127 6.32 2.71 -23.51
CA GLN A 127 5.57 1.60 -24.08
C GLN A 127 5.23 1.81 -25.57
N ALA A 128 4.97 3.05 -25.97
CA ALA A 128 4.77 3.43 -27.36
C ALA A 128 6.07 3.47 -28.19
N GLY A 129 7.24 3.28 -27.56
CA GLY A 129 8.55 3.36 -28.22
C GLY A 129 8.94 4.78 -28.67
N VAL A 130 8.38 5.81 -28.03
CA VAL A 130 8.57 7.22 -28.40
C VAL A 130 9.71 7.87 -27.63
N TYR A 131 9.80 7.65 -26.31
CA TYR A 131 10.83 8.25 -25.45
C TYR A 131 11.23 7.32 -24.30
N GLY A 132 12.54 7.19 -24.06
CA GLY A 132 13.08 6.32 -23.03
C GLY A 132 12.77 4.84 -23.26
N THR A 133 12.94 4.02 -22.22
CA THR A 133 12.58 2.60 -22.21
C THR A 133 11.71 2.25 -21.02
N THR A 134 10.85 1.24 -21.17
CA THR A 134 9.99 0.78 -20.06
C THR A 134 10.84 0.38 -18.85
N LYS A 135 12.01 -0.22 -19.08
CA LYS A 135 12.93 -0.61 -18.01
C LYS A 135 13.42 0.58 -17.19
N GLU A 136 13.77 1.70 -17.84
CA GLU A 136 14.23 2.91 -17.14
C GLU A 136 13.12 3.48 -16.26
N VAL A 137 11.90 3.58 -16.78
CA VAL A 137 10.74 4.09 -16.02
C VAL A 137 10.41 3.18 -14.83
N LEU A 138 10.47 1.85 -15.01
CA LEU A 138 10.23 0.91 -13.92
C LEU A 138 11.29 1.00 -12.81
N LEU A 139 12.56 1.24 -13.17
CA LEU A 139 13.63 1.47 -12.19
C LEU A 139 13.44 2.80 -11.45
N GLU A 140 13.01 3.85 -12.14
CA GLU A 140 12.69 5.13 -11.53
C GLU A 140 11.50 5.03 -10.57
N LEU A 141 10.45 4.30 -10.97
CA LEU A 141 9.30 4.02 -10.13
C LEU A 141 9.70 3.26 -8.86
N GLU A 142 10.51 2.20 -8.98
CA GLU A 142 11.01 1.44 -7.84
C GLU A 142 11.83 2.32 -6.89
N ALA A 143 12.75 3.12 -7.44
CA ALA A 143 13.58 4.05 -6.68
C ALA A 143 12.72 5.04 -5.90
N PHE A 144 11.73 5.65 -6.56
CA PHE A 144 10.78 6.56 -5.93
C PHE A 144 10.00 5.90 -4.79
N LEU A 145 9.37 4.75 -5.06
CA LEU A 145 8.56 4.03 -4.07
C LEU A 145 9.39 3.55 -2.87
N SER A 146 10.61 3.08 -3.12
CA SER A 146 11.52 2.63 -2.05
C SER A 146 12.04 3.79 -1.20
N GLN A 147 12.30 4.94 -1.81
CA GLN A 147 12.77 6.14 -1.11
C GLN A 147 11.71 6.73 -0.16
N HIS A 148 10.44 6.72 -0.58
CA HIS A 148 9.36 7.36 0.15
C HIS A 148 8.49 6.38 0.96
N GLY A 149 8.64 5.07 0.74
CA GLY A 149 7.82 4.02 1.35
C GLY A 149 8.28 3.54 2.72
N SER A 150 7.31 3.16 3.55
CA SER A 150 7.52 2.31 4.72
C SER A 150 6.46 1.20 4.77
N VAL A 151 6.85 0.00 5.21
CA VAL A 151 5.92 -1.14 5.26
C VAL A 151 5.07 -1.05 6.54
N PRO A 152 3.74 -1.20 6.48
CA PRO A 152 2.93 -1.38 7.69
C PRO A 152 3.36 -2.68 8.39
N GLU A 153 3.74 -2.63 9.67
CA GLU A 153 4.18 -3.81 10.41
C GLU A 153 3.14 -4.94 10.31
N SER A 154 3.45 -5.97 9.53
CA SER A 154 2.70 -7.21 9.45
C SER A 154 3.52 -8.26 10.21
N ARG A 155 3.33 -8.38 11.53
CA ARG A 155 3.94 -9.51 12.24
C ARG A 155 3.12 -10.76 12.01
N SER A 156 3.33 -11.40 10.86
CA SER A 156 3.01 -12.81 10.65
C SER A 156 4.27 -13.64 10.93
N GLY A 157 4.26 -14.35 12.06
CA GLY A 157 4.99 -15.59 12.34
C GLY A 157 6.50 -15.67 12.06
N GLN A 158 7.31 -15.66 13.11
CA GLN A 158 8.56 -16.42 13.10
C GLN A 158 8.20 -17.91 12.98
N ALA A 159 8.29 -18.47 11.77
CA ALA A 159 8.40 -19.92 11.58
C ALA A 159 9.88 -20.31 11.81
N GLY A 160 10.27 -20.39 13.08
CA GLY A 160 11.51 -21.00 13.52
C GLY A 160 11.32 -22.51 13.66
N SER A 161 11.48 -23.23 12.55
CA SER A 161 11.61 -24.69 12.54
C SER A 161 12.81 -25.12 13.37
N ILE A 162 12.57 -25.84 14.47
CA ILE A 162 13.55 -26.74 15.09
C ILE A 162 12.86 -28.07 15.38
N TYR A 163 12.58 -28.82 14.32
CA TYR A 163 12.72 -30.27 14.38
C TYR A 163 14.13 -30.60 13.89
N THR A 164 15.03 -30.89 14.82
CA THR A 164 16.19 -31.73 14.50
C THR A 164 16.10 -32.96 15.39
N THR A 165 15.51 -34.00 14.81
CA THR A 165 15.80 -35.39 15.14
C THR A 165 17.30 -35.61 15.01
N THR A 166 17.95 -36.04 16.10
CA THR A 166 19.11 -36.93 16.00
C THR A 166 19.02 -37.94 17.13
N GLN A 167 18.58 -39.15 16.78
CA GLN A 167 19.02 -40.38 17.44
C GLN A 167 20.45 -40.65 17.00
N VAL A 168 21.37 -40.88 17.94
CA VAL A 168 22.21 -42.09 18.06
C VAL A 168 22.49 -42.30 19.54
#